data_AF-A0A161ZL13-F1
#
_entry.id   AF-A0A161ZL13-F1
#
_cell.length_a   1.000
_cell.length_b   1.000
_cell.length_c   1.000
_cell.angle_alpha   90.00
_cell.angle_beta   90.00
_cell.angle_gamma   90.00
#
_symmetry.space_group_name_H-M   'P 1'
#
loop_
_entity.id
_entity.type
_entity.pdbx_description
1 polymer ?
#
loop_
_entity_poly.entity_id
_entity_poly.type
_entity_poly.pdbx_seq_one_letter_code
_entity_poly.pdbx_strand_id
1 'polypeptide(L)'
;MSVLMVNELESVKKYLYVLMLKAKRFPGMAWRSMWKVGKEDPRRVIHSLKVGLSLTLVSLLYLMEPLFKGIGSNAIWAVMTVVVVLEYTAGATLCKGLNRGLGTLAAGSLAFLMEFIATEYGRVFRAIFIGVAVFVIGAAATYLRFLPYIKKNYDYGVVIFLLTFNLITVSSYRVDNVLKIAHDRFYTIAIGCGICLLMSLLVFPNWSGEDLHNSSVSKLEGLAMSIEACVSKYFKDHEIEPDISKDNTEEDPIYLGYKAVVDSKAYDETLALHASWEPRHSRHCYRYPWQQYVKLGAVLRSFGYTVVALHGCLETEIQTPRSVRALFKDPCTRLAGEVSKALRELADSIRNRRQCSPEVLSDHLHEALQDLNAALKSQPRLFIGSKTNQTSNMLALAAATARQTIDKHLSSVKTDSSALNEWKLSKRVSEKTKEAERKALRPTLSKIAITSLEFSEALPFAAFASLLVETVARLDIVIEEVEELGRMASFKEFDPDDEITVTCENPKVEAASTYNNNLPSHAAD
;
A
#
# COMPACT_ATOMS: atom_id res chain seq x y z
N MET A 1 -9.93 -0.94 -61.63
CA MET A 1 -10.86 -1.12 -60.49
C MET A 1 -10.72 -2.50 -59.81
N SER A 2 -10.24 -3.53 -60.51
CA SER A 2 -10.09 -4.90 -60.00
C SER A 2 -8.90 -5.14 -59.05
N VAL A 3 -7.73 -4.54 -59.29
CA VAL A 3 -6.51 -4.78 -58.48
C VAL A 3 -6.59 -4.16 -57.08
N LEU A 4 -7.23 -2.99 -56.96
CA LEU A 4 -7.38 -2.27 -55.69
C LEU A 4 -8.33 -3.01 -54.72
N MET A 5 -9.39 -3.63 -55.25
CA MET A 5 -10.28 -4.50 -54.45
C MET A 5 -9.60 -5.80 -53.98
N VAL A 6 -8.66 -6.35 -54.76
CA VAL A 6 -7.93 -7.57 -54.37
C VAL A 6 -6.98 -7.30 -53.20
N ASN A 7 -6.25 -6.17 -53.23
CA ASN A 7 -5.36 -5.78 -52.13
C ASN A 7 -6.10 -5.45 -50.82
N GLU A 8 -7.25 -4.78 -50.92
CA GLU A 8 -8.14 -4.53 -49.76
C GLU A 8 -8.63 -5.84 -49.14
N LEU A 9 -9.08 -6.79 -49.96
CA LEU A 9 -9.55 -8.09 -49.50
C LEU A 9 -8.43 -8.92 -48.84
N GLU A 10 -7.21 -8.82 -49.34
CA GLU A 10 -6.04 -9.52 -48.80
C GLU A 10 -5.56 -8.91 -47.47
N SER A 11 -5.63 -7.59 -47.34
CA SER A 11 -5.41 -6.86 -46.08
C SER A 11 -6.42 -7.25 -45.00
N VAL A 12 -7.70 -7.31 -45.35
CA VAL A 12 -8.78 -7.73 -44.43
C VAL A 12 -8.60 -9.19 -44.00
N LYS A 13 -8.21 -10.09 -44.91
CA LYS A 13 -7.90 -11.49 -44.58
C LYS A 13 -6.72 -11.60 -43.61
N LYS A 14 -5.66 -10.81 -43.82
CA LYS A 14 -4.49 -10.78 -42.94
C LYS A 14 -4.86 -10.26 -41.55
N TYR A 15 -5.71 -9.23 -41.46
CA TYR A 15 -6.24 -8.72 -40.19
C TYR A 15 -7.10 -9.77 -39.48
N LEU A 16 -8.01 -10.44 -40.19
CA LEU A 16 -8.85 -11.51 -39.64
C LEU A 16 -8.02 -12.68 -39.11
N TYR A 17 -6.95 -13.05 -39.83
CA TYR A 17 -6.04 -14.13 -39.45
C TYR A 17 -5.26 -13.78 -38.16
N VAL A 18 -4.77 -12.54 -38.03
CA VAL A 18 -4.11 -12.05 -36.80
C VAL A 18 -5.10 -12.00 -35.63
N LEU A 19 -6.35 -11.60 -35.87
CA LEU A 19 -7.41 -11.60 -34.86
C LEU A 19 -7.74 -13.02 -34.40
N MET A 20 -7.85 -13.98 -35.33
CA MET A 20 -8.04 -15.40 -35.02
C MET A 20 -6.87 -15.99 -34.23
N LEU A 21 -5.62 -15.66 -34.57
CA LEU A 21 -4.45 -16.12 -33.81
C LEU A 21 -4.43 -15.54 -32.39
N LYS A 22 -4.75 -14.25 -32.24
CA LYS A 22 -4.90 -13.62 -30.93
C LYS A 22 -6.02 -14.30 -30.13
N ALA A 23 -7.19 -14.52 -30.74
CA ALA A 23 -8.31 -15.21 -30.10
C ALA A 23 -7.98 -16.65 -29.70
N LYS A 24 -7.15 -17.37 -30.47
CA LYS A 24 -6.71 -18.74 -30.16
C LYS A 24 -5.65 -18.81 -29.07
N ARG A 25 -4.75 -17.81 -28.97
CA ARG A 25 -3.73 -17.72 -27.91
C ARG A 25 -4.28 -17.14 -26.59
N PHE A 26 -5.31 -16.30 -26.66
CA PHE A 26 -5.94 -15.66 -25.51
C PHE A 26 -6.42 -16.65 -24.43
N PRO A 27 -7.14 -17.74 -24.72
CA PRO A 27 -7.61 -18.67 -23.68
C PRO A 27 -6.45 -19.36 -22.96
N GLY A 28 -5.37 -19.72 -23.65
CA GLY A 28 -4.19 -20.33 -23.01
C GLY A 28 -3.38 -19.35 -22.15
N MET A 29 -3.34 -18.06 -22.51
CA MET A 29 -2.72 -17.02 -21.68
C MET A 29 -3.60 -16.64 -20.49
N ALA A 30 -4.91 -16.50 -20.72
CA ALA A 30 -5.89 -16.24 -19.68
C ALA A 30 -5.91 -17.39 -18.65
N TRP A 31 -5.92 -18.64 -19.10
CA TRP A 31 -5.85 -19.81 -18.22
C TRP A 31 -4.59 -19.82 -17.36
N ARG A 32 -3.42 -19.59 -17.95
CA ARG A 32 -2.16 -19.48 -17.20
C ARG A 32 -2.18 -18.34 -16.19
N SER A 33 -2.75 -17.19 -16.56
CA SER A 33 -2.89 -16.04 -15.66
C SER A 33 -3.86 -16.33 -14.51
N MET A 34 -5.00 -16.95 -14.79
CA MET A 34 -5.97 -17.38 -13.78
C MET A 34 -5.37 -18.40 -12.81
N TRP A 35 -4.63 -19.38 -13.34
CA TRP A 35 -3.92 -20.37 -12.53
C TRP A 35 -2.86 -19.73 -11.64
N LYS A 36 -2.11 -18.75 -12.16
CA LYS A 36 -1.13 -17.97 -11.40
C LYS A 36 -1.80 -17.21 -10.26
N VAL A 37 -2.89 -16.49 -10.53
CA VAL A 37 -3.64 -15.73 -9.49
C VAL A 37 -4.18 -16.64 -8.39
N GLY A 38 -4.69 -17.83 -8.73
CA GLY A 38 -5.18 -18.79 -7.75
C GLY A 38 -4.07 -19.45 -6.92
N LYS A 39 -2.89 -19.67 -7.53
CA LYS A 39 -1.71 -20.22 -6.85
C LYS A 39 -1.04 -19.20 -5.91
N GLU A 40 -1.05 -17.92 -6.28
CA GLU A 40 -0.48 -16.83 -5.48
C GLU A 40 -1.28 -16.57 -4.20
N ASP A 41 -2.61 -16.57 -4.26
CA ASP A 41 -3.47 -16.38 -3.09
C ASP A 41 -4.70 -17.31 -3.14
N PRO A 42 -4.65 -18.49 -2.49
CA PRO A 42 -5.73 -19.48 -2.54
C PRO A 42 -7.04 -18.95 -1.94
N ARG A 43 -6.96 -17.93 -1.08
CA ARG A 43 -8.13 -17.26 -0.50
C ARG A 43 -9.00 -16.57 -1.56
N ARG A 44 -8.43 -16.16 -2.70
CA ARG A 44 -9.18 -15.60 -3.84
C ARG A 44 -10.08 -16.65 -4.50
N VAL A 45 -9.60 -17.89 -4.62
CA VAL A 45 -10.40 -19.01 -5.14
C VAL A 45 -11.56 -19.30 -4.19
N ILE A 46 -11.27 -19.40 -2.90
CA ILE A 46 -12.29 -19.62 -1.86
C ILE A 46 -13.34 -18.50 -1.89
N HIS A 47 -12.93 -17.24 -1.96
CA HIS A 47 -13.85 -16.10 -2.07
C HIS A 47 -14.72 -16.17 -3.34
N SER A 48 -14.14 -16.48 -4.50
CA SER A 48 -14.91 -16.63 -5.75
C SER A 48 -16.00 -17.71 -5.64
N LEU A 49 -15.69 -18.82 -4.95
CA LEU A 49 -16.67 -19.88 -4.68
C LEU A 49 -17.77 -19.40 -3.71
N LYS A 50 -17.42 -18.62 -2.68
CA LYS A 50 -18.42 -18.02 -1.77
C LYS A 50 -19.39 -17.11 -2.51
N VAL A 51 -18.88 -16.29 -3.43
CA VAL A 51 -19.72 -15.39 -4.24
C VAL A 51 -20.67 -16.22 -5.12
N GLY A 52 -20.14 -17.23 -5.81
CA GLY A 52 -20.95 -18.16 -6.59
C GLY A 52 -22.05 -18.84 -5.76
N LEU A 53 -21.68 -19.39 -4.59
CA LEU A 53 -22.61 -20.05 -3.67
C LEU A 53 -23.66 -19.08 -3.10
N SER A 54 -23.28 -17.83 -2.81
CA SER A 54 -24.21 -16.81 -2.33
C SER A 54 -25.26 -16.46 -3.39
N LEU A 55 -24.83 -16.33 -4.65
CA LEU A 55 -25.72 -16.06 -5.77
C LEU A 55 -26.66 -17.23 -6.05
N THR A 56 -26.16 -18.46 -5.98
CA THR A 56 -27.02 -19.65 -6.15
C THR A 56 -28.02 -19.77 -5.01
N LEU A 57 -27.64 -19.52 -3.76
CA LEU A 57 -28.56 -19.53 -2.62
C LEU A 57 -29.66 -18.47 -2.76
N VAL A 58 -29.31 -17.21 -3.09
CA VAL A 58 -30.32 -16.16 -3.31
C VAL A 58 -31.24 -16.51 -4.48
N SER A 59 -30.68 -17.08 -5.56
CA SER A 59 -31.48 -17.49 -6.72
C SER A 59 -32.39 -18.68 -6.40
N LEU A 60 -31.94 -19.62 -5.58
CA LEU A 60 -32.74 -20.77 -5.15
C LEU A 60 -33.92 -20.31 -4.27
N LEU A 61 -33.68 -19.37 -3.35
CA LEU A 61 -34.75 -18.76 -2.54
C LEU A 61 -35.82 -18.09 -3.41
N TYR A 62 -35.44 -17.57 -4.57
CA TYR A 62 -36.37 -17.01 -5.55
C TYR A 62 -37.16 -18.07 -6.32
N LEU A 63 -36.53 -19.19 -6.67
CA LEU A 63 -37.18 -20.28 -7.41
C LEU A 63 -38.18 -21.07 -6.54
N MET A 64 -38.07 -21.00 -5.21
CA MET A 64 -38.99 -21.66 -4.29
C MET A 64 -40.35 -20.93 -4.23
N GLU A 65 -41.39 -21.59 -4.72
CA GLU A 65 -42.76 -21.06 -4.90
C GLU A 65 -43.39 -20.33 -3.69
N PRO A 66 -43.27 -20.80 -2.42
CA PRO A 66 -43.83 -20.08 -1.27
C PRO A 66 -43.11 -18.74 -0.97
N LEU A 67 -41.83 -18.61 -1.33
CA LEU A 67 -41.06 -17.37 -1.16
C LEU A 67 -41.28 -16.40 -2.33
N PHE A 68 -41.46 -16.93 -3.55
CA PHE A 68 -41.75 -16.13 -4.74
C PHE A 68 -43.08 -15.37 -4.63
N LYS A 69 -44.15 -16.00 -4.11
CA LYS A 69 -45.47 -15.34 -3.93
C LYS A 69 -45.43 -14.12 -3.01
N GLY A 70 -44.47 -14.05 -2.08
CA GLY A 70 -44.29 -12.90 -1.17
C GLY A 70 -43.30 -11.83 -1.67
N ILE A 71 -42.31 -12.20 -2.48
CA ILE A 71 -41.10 -11.39 -2.75
C ILE A 71 -40.87 -11.10 -4.25
N GLY A 72 -41.58 -11.79 -5.15
CA GLY A 72 -41.18 -12.03 -6.55
C GLY A 72 -40.78 -10.82 -7.41
N SER A 73 -41.41 -9.66 -7.27
CA SER A 73 -41.05 -8.47 -8.08
C SER A 73 -39.79 -7.74 -7.58
N ASN A 74 -39.42 -7.92 -6.31
CA ASN A 74 -38.31 -7.20 -5.65
C ASN A 74 -37.05 -8.06 -5.49
N ALA A 75 -37.07 -9.32 -5.94
CA ALA A 75 -35.96 -10.26 -5.78
C ALA A 75 -34.65 -9.83 -6.46
N ILE A 76 -34.73 -9.01 -7.52
CA ILE A 76 -33.56 -8.40 -8.17
C ILE A 76 -32.70 -7.65 -7.15
N TRP A 77 -33.32 -7.00 -6.16
CA TRP A 77 -32.59 -6.27 -5.11
C TRP A 77 -31.77 -7.17 -4.21
N ALA A 78 -32.20 -8.40 -3.95
CA ALA A 78 -31.44 -9.36 -3.17
C ALA A 78 -30.18 -9.82 -3.94
N VAL A 79 -30.34 -10.18 -5.22
CA VAL A 79 -29.21 -10.58 -6.10
C VAL A 79 -28.21 -9.43 -6.24
N MET A 80 -28.69 -8.23 -6.56
CA MET A 80 -27.85 -7.02 -6.63
C MET A 80 -27.19 -6.67 -5.30
N THR A 81 -27.79 -7.08 -4.17
CA THR A 81 -27.16 -6.91 -2.85
C THR A 81 -25.97 -7.83 -2.72
N VAL A 82 -26.12 -9.13 -3.05
CA VAL A 82 -25.00 -10.07 -2.99
C VAL A 82 -23.83 -9.61 -3.85
N VAL A 83 -24.10 -9.20 -5.09
CA VAL A 83 -23.04 -8.77 -6.02
C VAL A 83 -22.26 -7.56 -5.50
N VAL A 84 -22.92 -6.62 -4.83
CA VAL A 84 -22.31 -5.32 -4.47
C VAL A 84 -21.81 -5.29 -3.02
N VAL A 85 -22.38 -6.11 -2.14
CA VAL A 85 -22.06 -6.13 -0.70
C VAL A 85 -21.04 -7.20 -0.36
N LEU A 86 -21.05 -8.35 -1.04
CA LEU A 86 -20.12 -9.43 -0.74
C LEU A 86 -18.72 -9.08 -1.24
N GLU A 87 -17.87 -8.67 -0.30
CA GLU A 87 -16.49 -8.24 -0.54
C GLU A 87 -15.49 -9.31 -0.10
N TYR A 88 -14.24 -9.11 -0.50
CA TYR A 88 -13.15 -10.06 -0.23
C TYR A 88 -12.94 -10.35 1.27
N THR A 89 -13.09 -9.32 2.11
CA THR A 89 -12.91 -9.39 3.57
C THR A 89 -14.23 -9.24 4.31
N ALA A 90 -14.32 -9.86 5.48
CA ALA A 90 -15.51 -9.81 6.32
C ALA A 90 -15.86 -8.38 6.76
N GLY A 91 -14.84 -7.58 7.15
CA GLY A 91 -15.01 -6.18 7.53
C GLY A 91 -15.56 -5.31 6.41
N ALA A 92 -15.10 -5.51 5.17
CA ALA A 92 -15.62 -4.80 4.00
C ALA A 92 -17.10 -5.15 3.73
N THR A 93 -17.45 -6.43 3.81
CA THR A 93 -18.84 -6.90 3.64
C THR A 93 -19.76 -6.31 4.72
N LEU A 94 -19.31 -6.30 5.99
CA LEU A 94 -20.05 -5.69 7.10
C LEU A 94 -20.26 -4.19 6.90
N CYS A 95 -19.19 -3.45 6.57
CA CYS A 95 -19.22 -2.02 6.31
C CYS A 95 -20.20 -1.69 5.15
N LYS A 96 -20.08 -2.38 4.01
CA LYS A 96 -20.99 -2.17 2.87
C LYS A 96 -22.41 -2.61 3.19
N GLY A 97 -22.61 -3.75 3.84
CA GLY A 97 -23.94 -4.25 4.19
C GLY A 97 -24.70 -3.27 5.08
N LEU A 98 -24.04 -2.77 6.13
CA LEU A 98 -24.63 -1.81 7.04
C LEU A 98 -24.87 -0.45 6.38
N ASN A 99 -23.93 0.05 5.58
CA ASN A 99 -24.11 1.28 4.80
C ASN A 99 -25.27 1.16 3.78
N ARG A 100 -25.46 -0.02 3.15
CA ARG A 100 -26.59 -0.27 2.26
C ARG A 100 -27.92 -0.26 3.01
N GLY A 101 -27.96 -0.92 4.17
CA GLY A 101 -29.13 -0.96 5.04
C GLY A 101 -29.54 0.44 5.50
N LEU A 102 -28.60 1.20 6.07
CA LEU A 102 -28.84 2.58 6.54
C LEU A 102 -29.24 3.52 5.40
N GLY A 103 -28.54 3.47 4.26
CA GLY A 103 -28.87 4.30 3.09
C GLY A 103 -30.28 4.01 2.56
N THR A 104 -30.66 2.73 2.52
CA THR A 104 -32.00 2.33 2.06
C THR A 104 -33.09 2.76 3.05
N LEU A 105 -32.86 2.55 4.36
CA LEU A 105 -33.80 2.93 5.41
C LEU A 105 -34.02 4.44 5.41
N ALA A 106 -32.96 5.24 5.41
CA ALA A 106 -33.04 6.69 5.38
C ALA A 106 -33.76 7.21 4.12
N ALA A 107 -33.48 6.59 2.96
CA ALA A 107 -34.16 6.93 1.71
C ALA A 107 -35.65 6.58 1.74
N GLY A 108 -36.01 5.40 2.26
CA GLY A 108 -37.40 4.96 2.40
C GLY A 108 -38.19 5.85 3.37
N SER A 109 -37.59 6.19 4.53
CA SER A 109 -38.20 7.09 5.51
C SER A 109 -38.42 8.49 4.94
N LEU A 110 -37.44 9.05 4.22
CA LEU A 110 -37.58 10.36 3.60
C LEU A 110 -38.61 10.36 2.46
N ALA A 111 -38.61 9.33 1.61
CA ALA A 111 -39.59 9.19 0.54
C ALA A 111 -41.02 9.07 1.09
N PHE A 112 -41.21 8.34 2.19
CA PHE A 112 -42.50 8.25 2.89
C PHE A 112 -42.96 9.61 3.41
N LEU A 113 -42.06 10.38 4.05
CA LEU A 113 -42.39 11.72 4.54
C LEU A 113 -42.81 12.66 3.39
N MET A 114 -42.10 12.61 2.27
CA MET A 114 -42.43 13.43 1.09
C MET A 114 -43.75 13.01 0.46
N GLU A 115 -44.04 11.72 0.38
CA GLU A 115 -45.32 11.22 -0.13
C GLU A 115 -46.48 11.67 0.77
N PHE A 116 -46.33 11.55 2.09
CA PHE A 116 -47.32 12.00 3.06
C PHE A 116 -47.66 13.49 2.91
N ILE A 117 -46.66 14.33 2.62
CA ILE A 117 -46.87 15.75 2.34
C ILE A 117 -47.57 15.94 0.98
N ALA A 118 -47.19 15.16 -0.03
CA ALA A 118 -47.68 15.33 -1.40
C ALA A 118 -49.13 14.84 -1.60
N THR A 119 -49.63 13.94 -0.76
CA THR A 119 -51.00 13.40 -0.83
C THR A 119 -52.09 14.44 -0.56
N GLU A 120 -51.79 15.52 0.16
CA GLU A 120 -52.74 16.60 0.48
C GLU A 120 -53.01 17.54 -0.71
N TYR A 121 -52.32 17.36 -1.84
CA TYR A 121 -52.36 18.27 -2.97
C TYR A 121 -52.68 17.55 -4.28
N GLY A 122 -53.39 18.23 -5.20
CA GLY A 122 -53.83 17.65 -6.48
C GLY A 122 -52.69 17.11 -7.37
N ARG A 123 -53.04 16.27 -8.35
CA ARG A 123 -52.08 15.49 -9.17
C ARG A 123 -50.97 16.32 -9.84
N VAL A 124 -51.27 17.54 -10.30
CA VAL A 124 -50.30 18.43 -10.95
C VAL A 124 -49.28 18.95 -9.93
N PHE A 125 -49.73 19.39 -8.76
CA PHE A 125 -48.85 19.86 -7.69
C PHE A 125 -47.96 18.74 -7.17
N ARG A 126 -48.51 17.52 -7.01
CA ARG A 126 -47.76 16.32 -6.63
C ARG A 126 -46.60 16.04 -7.59
N ALA A 127 -46.81 16.13 -8.90
CA ALA A 127 -45.74 15.92 -9.89
C ALA A 127 -44.63 16.98 -9.79
N ILE A 128 -45.00 18.27 -9.66
CA ILE A 128 -44.04 19.37 -9.52
C ILE A 128 -43.23 19.22 -8.22
N PHE A 129 -43.92 18.93 -7.11
CA PHE A 129 -43.29 18.73 -5.80
C PHE A 129 -42.29 17.59 -5.81
N ILE A 130 -42.65 16.42 -6.37
CA ILE A 130 -41.74 15.28 -6.53
C ILE A 130 -40.52 15.65 -7.38
N GLY A 131 -40.72 16.37 -8.49
CA GLY A 131 -39.63 16.82 -9.35
C GLY A 131 -38.65 17.75 -8.63
N VAL A 132 -39.16 18.73 -7.87
CA VAL A 132 -38.34 19.64 -7.06
C VAL A 132 -37.61 18.87 -5.95
N ALA A 133 -38.29 17.95 -5.27
CA ALA A 133 -37.70 17.12 -4.22
C ALA A 133 -36.52 16.28 -4.73
N VAL A 134 -36.72 15.59 -5.85
CA VAL A 134 -35.68 14.80 -6.53
C VAL A 134 -34.49 15.67 -6.92
N PHE A 135 -34.73 16.87 -7.47
CA PHE A 135 -33.66 17.80 -7.82
C PHE A 135 -32.88 18.28 -6.59
N VAL A 136 -33.57 18.78 -5.56
CA VAL A 136 -32.94 19.37 -4.37
C VAL A 136 -32.18 18.30 -3.57
N ILE A 137 -32.80 17.16 -3.29
CA ILE A 137 -32.17 16.07 -2.52
C ILE A 137 -31.06 15.43 -3.36
N GLY A 138 -31.26 15.29 -4.67
CA GLY A 138 -30.26 14.86 -5.64
C GLY A 138 -28.98 15.71 -5.58
N ALA A 139 -29.15 17.03 -5.72
CA ALA A 139 -28.07 18.00 -5.65
C ALA A 139 -27.39 18.02 -4.27
N ALA A 140 -28.17 18.05 -3.19
CA ALA A 140 -27.65 18.08 -1.83
C ALA A 140 -26.83 16.82 -1.50
N ALA A 141 -27.38 15.62 -1.75
CA ALA A 141 -26.66 14.38 -1.50
C ALA A 141 -25.40 14.25 -2.37
N THR A 142 -25.45 14.72 -3.62
CA THR A 142 -24.26 14.73 -4.49
C THR A 142 -23.20 15.70 -3.98
N TYR A 143 -23.60 16.88 -3.50
CA TYR A 143 -22.68 17.85 -2.89
C TYR A 143 -22.03 17.30 -1.61
N LEU A 144 -22.80 16.62 -0.76
CA LEU A 144 -22.30 15.97 0.45
C LEU A 144 -21.20 14.92 0.16
N ARG A 145 -21.18 14.29 -1.02
CA ARG A 145 -20.12 13.34 -1.41
C ARG A 145 -18.76 13.99 -1.62
N PHE A 146 -18.71 15.30 -1.86
CA PHE A 146 -17.43 16.02 -1.97
C PHE A 146 -16.79 16.30 -0.61
N LEU A 147 -17.54 16.16 0.50
CA LEU A 147 -16.99 16.31 1.84
C LEU A 147 -16.05 15.12 2.15
N PRO A 148 -14.76 15.35 2.45
CA PRO A 148 -13.78 14.27 2.62
C PRO A 148 -14.19 13.22 3.66
N TYR A 149 -14.82 13.66 4.76
CA TYR A 149 -15.31 12.77 5.81
C TYR A 149 -16.42 11.81 5.33
N ILE A 150 -17.39 12.35 4.57
CA ILE A 150 -18.49 11.54 4.00
C ILE A 150 -17.94 10.63 2.91
N LYS A 151 -17.08 11.15 2.04
CA LYS A 151 -16.43 10.38 0.96
C LYS A 151 -15.68 9.16 1.48
N LYS A 152 -14.96 9.32 2.61
CA LYS A 152 -14.15 8.25 3.18
C LYS A 152 -15.00 7.16 3.86
N ASN A 153 -16.05 7.56 4.58
CA ASN A 153 -16.77 6.63 5.48
C ASN A 153 -18.13 6.16 4.93
N TYR A 154 -18.79 6.98 4.11
CA TYR A 154 -20.21 6.81 3.77
C TYR A 154 -20.53 6.97 2.27
N ASP A 155 -19.54 7.11 1.37
CA ASP A 155 -19.81 7.37 -0.07
C ASP A 155 -20.76 6.34 -0.67
N TYR A 156 -20.51 5.05 -0.42
CA TYR A 156 -21.38 3.96 -0.85
C TYR A 156 -22.81 4.10 -0.28
N GLY A 157 -22.95 4.44 1.00
CA GLY A 157 -24.24 4.66 1.64
C GLY A 157 -25.02 5.82 1.01
N VAL A 158 -24.33 6.94 0.68
CA VAL A 158 -24.95 8.10 0.01
C VAL A 158 -25.40 7.75 -1.42
N VAL A 159 -24.62 6.95 -2.16
CA VAL A 159 -25.01 6.46 -3.49
C VAL A 159 -26.26 5.58 -3.40
N ILE A 160 -26.29 4.65 -2.44
CA ILE A 160 -27.46 3.78 -2.23
C ILE A 160 -28.67 4.60 -1.78
N PHE A 161 -28.49 5.59 -0.91
CA PHE A 161 -29.54 6.53 -0.50
C PHE A 161 -30.12 7.25 -1.72
N LEU A 162 -29.28 7.88 -2.55
CA LEU A 162 -29.69 8.58 -3.75
C LEU A 162 -30.48 7.69 -4.71
N LEU A 163 -29.94 6.50 -5.02
CA LEU A 163 -30.57 5.56 -5.93
C LEU A 163 -31.90 5.05 -5.37
N THR A 164 -31.97 4.82 -4.05
CA THR A 164 -33.19 4.34 -3.39
C THR A 164 -34.26 5.43 -3.34
N PHE A 165 -33.89 6.63 -2.91
CA PHE A 165 -34.78 7.76 -2.77
C PHE A 165 -35.41 8.14 -4.12
N ASN A 166 -34.58 8.28 -5.16
CA ASN A 166 -35.07 8.61 -6.49
C ASN A 166 -36.00 7.53 -7.06
N LEU A 167 -35.66 6.25 -6.87
CA LEU A 167 -36.51 5.17 -7.35
C LEU A 167 -37.86 5.16 -6.63
N ILE A 168 -37.87 5.22 -5.29
CA ILE A 168 -39.12 5.15 -4.51
C ILE A 168 -40.00 6.37 -4.78
N THR A 169 -39.42 7.58 -4.80
CA THR A 169 -40.16 8.83 -4.99
C THR A 169 -40.72 8.97 -6.41
N VAL A 170 -40.00 8.49 -7.44
CA VAL A 170 -40.54 8.50 -8.81
C VAL A 170 -41.59 7.41 -9.00
N SER A 171 -41.39 6.23 -8.39
CA SER A 171 -42.37 5.14 -8.41
C SER A 171 -43.65 5.48 -7.65
N SER A 172 -43.60 6.30 -6.60
CA SER A 172 -44.78 6.67 -5.82
C SER A 172 -45.82 7.40 -6.65
N TYR A 173 -45.40 8.24 -7.61
CA TYR A 173 -46.32 8.94 -8.51
C TYR A 173 -47.24 7.98 -9.29
N ARG A 174 -46.80 6.75 -9.58
CA ARG A 174 -47.57 5.75 -10.33
C ARG A 174 -48.24 4.69 -9.46
N VAL A 175 -47.77 4.48 -8.23
CA VAL A 175 -48.20 3.38 -7.37
C VAL A 175 -48.45 3.91 -5.96
N ASP A 176 -49.69 3.75 -5.47
CA ASP A 176 -50.15 4.38 -4.22
C ASP A 176 -49.56 3.74 -2.94
N ASN A 177 -48.97 2.54 -3.02
CA ASN A 177 -48.47 1.78 -1.86
C ASN A 177 -46.94 1.87 -1.66
N VAL A 178 -46.44 3.10 -1.46
CA VAL A 178 -45.00 3.39 -1.26
C VAL A 178 -44.40 2.64 -0.08
N LEU A 179 -45.14 2.53 1.03
CA LEU A 179 -44.69 1.87 2.25
C LEU A 179 -44.45 0.37 2.02
N LYS A 180 -45.32 -0.27 1.24
CA LYS A 180 -45.15 -1.68 0.86
C LYS A 180 -43.91 -1.87 -0.03
N ILE A 181 -43.71 -0.99 -1.01
CA ILE A 181 -42.53 -1.04 -1.90
C ILE A 181 -41.22 -0.86 -1.10
N ALA A 182 -41.20 0.11 -0.17
CA ALA A 182 -40.04 0.38 0.67
C ALA A 182 -39.75 -0.79 1.63
N HIS A 183 -40.80 -1.36 2.25
CA HIS A 183 -40.71 -2.51 3.14
C HIS A 183 -40.19 -3.75 2.41
N ASP A 184 -40.79 -4.14 1.28
CA ASP A 184 -40.35 -5.30 0.50
C ASP A 184 -38.88 -5.17 0.06
N ARG A 185 -38.45 -3.94 -0.29
CA ARG A 185 -37.07 -3.66 -0.66
C ARG A 185 -36.11 -3.77 0.52
N PHE A 186 -36.50 -3.26 1.69
CA PHE A 186 -35.70 -3.40 2.90
C PHE A 186 -35.54 -4.87 3.29
N TYR A 187 -36.62 -5.67 3.25
CA TYR A 187 -36.57 -7.09 3.56
C TYR A 187 -35.72 -7.89 2.57
N THR A 188 -35.83 -7.64 1.26
CA THR A 188 -34.99 -8.31 0.26
C THR A 188 -33.51 -7.95 0.38
N ILE A 189 -33.19 -6.69 0.71
CA ILE A 189 -31.82 -6.27 1.00
C ILE A 189 -31.32 -6.93 2.29
N ALA A 190 -32.15 -7.04 3.33
CA ALA A 190 -31.80 -7.69 4.58
C ALA A 190 -31.48 -9.18 4.36
N ILE A 191 -32.27 -9.89 3.55
CA ILE A 191 -32.00 -11.29 3.16
C ILE A 191 -30.66 -11.38 2.41
N GLY A 192 -30.44 -10.52 1.41
CA GLY A 192 -29.18 -10.48 0.67
C GLY A 192 -27.96 -10.21 1.56
N CYS A 193 -28.06 -9.22 2.46
CA CYS A 193 -27.01 -8.91 3.43
C CYS A 193 -26.79 -10.09 4.40
N GLY A 194 -27.86 -10.73 4.87
CA GLY A 194 -27.77 -11.89 5.75
C GLY A 194 -26.99 -13.05 5.13
N ILE A 195 -27.24 -13.35 3.85
CA ILE A 195 -26.49 -14.38 3.11
C ILE A 195 -25.02 -13.96 2.93
N CYS A 196 -24.76 -12.69 2.61
CA CYS A 196 -23.38 -12.19 2.51
C CYS A 196 -22.62 -12.32 3.82
N LEU A 197 -23.26 -11.98 4.94
CA LEU A 197 -22.66 -12.06 6.27
C LEU A 197 -22.44 -13.51 6.70
N LEU A 198 -23.40 -14.40 6.44
CA LEU A 198 -23.25 -15.84 6.69
C LEU A 198 -22.01 -16.38 5.97
N MET A 199 -21.88 -16.07 4.68
CA MET A 199 -20.75 -16.54 3.87
C MET A 199 -19.43 -15.88 4.26
N SER A 200 -19.44 -14.60 4.62
CA SER A 200 -18.20 -13.87 4.97
C SER A 200 -17.67 -14.23 6.36
N LEU A 201 -18.56 -14.49 7.32
CA LEU A 201 -18.19 -14.71 8.73
C LEU A 201 -18.04 -16.18 9.11
N LEU A 202 -18.81 -17.09 8.50
CA LEU A 202 -18.80 -18.51 8.89
C LEU A 202 -17.98 -19.40 7.95
N VAL A 203 -17.98 -19.10 6.65
CA VAL A 203 -17.27 -19.92 5.66
C VAL A 203 -15.89 -19.33 5.43
N PHE A 204 -14.84 -19.91 6.03
CA PHE A 204 -13.43 -19.51 5.87
C PHE A 204 -13.20 -17.98 5.89
N PRO A 205 -13.45 -17.29 7.02
CA PRO A 205 -13.43 -15.83 7.07
C PRO A 205 -12.06 -15.24 6.72
N ASN A 206 -12.06 -14.19 5.90
CA ASN A 206 -10.86 -13.40 5.58
C ASN A 206 -10.93 -12.09 6.38
N TRP A 207 -9.94 -11.86 7.23
CA TRP A 207 -9.87 -10.72 8.13
C TRP A 207 -8.91 -9.65 7.62
N SER A 208 -9.42 -8.45 7.40
CA SER A 208 -8.63 -7.29 6.97
C SER A 208 -7.63 -6.83 8.03
N GLY A 209 -7.94 -7.01 9.32
CA GLY A 209 -6.99 -6.72 10.39
C GLY A 209 -5.75 -7.61 10.35
N GLU A 210 -5.93 -8.89 9.98
CA GLU A 210 -4.84 -9.84 9.81
C GLU A 210 -4.03 -9.55 8.55
N ASP A 211 -4.68 -9.15 7.46
CA ASP A 211 -3.98 -8.70 6.26
C ASP A 211 -3.16 -7.42 6.51
N LEU A 212 -3.66 -6.47 7.32
CA LEU A 212 -2.92 -5.27 7.69
C LEU A 212 -1.71 -5.59 8.56
N HIS A 213 -1.86 -6.53 9.49
CA HIS A 213 -0.80 -7.02 10.35
C HIS A 213 0.33 -7.65 9.52
N ASN A 214 0.00 -8.65 8.69
CA ASN A 214 0.97 -9.33 7.83
C ASN A 214 1.59 -8.39 6.79
N SER A 215 0.83 -7.44 6.25
CA SER A 215 1.36 -6.41 5.35
C SER A 215 2.39 -5.52 6.04
N SER A 216 2.20 -5.19 7.32
CA SER A 216 3.15 -4.36 8.07
C SER A 216 4.48 -5.08 8.31
N VAL A 217 4.43 -6.39 8.63
CA VAL A 217 5.61 -7.26 8.75
C VAL A 217 6.36 -7.34 7.42
N SER A 218 5.66 -7.66 6.33
CA SER A 218 6.27 -7.79 5.00
C SER A 218 6.93 -6.50 4.50
N LYS A 219 6.39 -5.32 4.87
CA LYS A 219 7.01 -4.03 4.54
C LYS A 219 8.32 -3.80 5.27
N LEU A 220 8.39 -4.14 6.56
CA LEU A 220 9.64 -4.04 7.34
C LEU A 220 10.72 -4.95 6.74
N GLU A 221 10.37 -6.19 6.41
CA GLU A 221 11.28 -7.15 5.76
C GLU A 221 11.70 -6.68 4.37
N GLY A 222 10.76 -6.15 3.58
CA GLY A 222 11.03 -5.56 2.27
C GLY A 222 12.04 -4.41 2.34
N LEU A 223 11.92 -3.54 3.35
CA LEU A 223 12.89 -2.46 3.59
C LEU A 223 14.25 -3.00 4.04
N ALA A 224 14.29 -4.00 4.93
CA ALA A 224 15.52 -4.63 5.40
C ALA A 224 16.31 -5.24 4.23
N MET A 225 15.64 -6.01 3.37
CA MET A 225 16.26 -6.58 2.16
C MET A 225 16.72 -5.50 1.19
N SER A 226 15.92 -4.43 1.01
CA SER A 226 16.26 -3.33 0.10
C SER A 226 17.53 -2.59 0.53
N ILE A 227 17.71 -2.33 1.82
CA ILE A 227 18.91 -1.63 2.34
C ILE A 227 20.17 -2.49 2.17
N GLU A 228 20.11 -3.76 2.58
CA GLU A 228 21.21 -4.72 2.38
C GLU A 228 21.60 -4.83 0.91
N ALA A 229 20.61 -4.96 0.03
CA ALA A 229 20.84 -5.06 -1.41
C ALA A 229 21.38 -3.76 -2.02
N CYS A 230 20.90 -2.58 -1.58
CA CYS A 230 21.43 -1.28 -2.00
C CYS A 230 22.91 -1.15 -1.66
N VAL A 231 23.29 -1.42 -0.42
CA VAL A 231 24.69 -1.31 0.02
C VAL A 231 25.56 -2.37 -0.66
N SER A 232 25.10 -3.61 -0.74
CA SER A 232 25.82 -4.68 -1.43
C SER A 232 26.09 -4.32 -2.90
N LYS A 233 25.08 -3.85 -3.65
CA LYS A 233 25.25 -3.40 -5.04
C LYS A 233 26.17 -2.19 -5.16
N TYR A 234 26.11 -1.22 -4.23
CA TYR A 234 26.95 -0.02 -4.28
C TYR A 234 28.46 -0.35 -4.20
N PHE A 235 28.81 -1.35 -3.40
CA PHE A 235 30.19 -1.75 -3.14
C PHE A 235 30.67 -2.96 -3.99
N LYS A 236 29.86 -3.49 -4.90
CA LYS A 236 30.30 -4.52 -5.86
C LYS A 236 31.21 -3.91 -6.93
N ASP A 237 32.31 -4.59 -7.22
CA ASP A 237 33.19 -4.22 -8.33
C ASP A 237 32.58 -4.71 -9.65
N HIS A 238 32.51 -3.85 -10.67
CA HIS A 238 31.97 -4.16 -12.00
C HIS A 238 32.83 -5.14 -12.83
N GLU A 239 33.71 -5.92 -12.20
CA GLU A 239 34.58 -6.83 -12.93
C GLU A 239 33.94 -8.21 -13.07
N ILE A 240 33.48 -8.44 -14.30
CA ILE A 240 33.03 -9.70 -14.91
C ILE A 240 31.58 -10.09 -14.60
N GLU A 241 30.66 -9.51 -15.37
CA GLU A 241 29.73 -10.30 -16.19
C GLU A 241 29.30 -9.46 -17.39
N PRO A 242 29.40 -9.97 -18.63
CA PRO A 242 28.83 -9.29 -19.79
C PRO A 242 27.30 -9.25 -19.61
N ASP A 243 26.71 -8.10 -19.95
CA ASP A 243 25.27 -7.80 -19.96
C ASP A 243 24.53 -8.70 -20.97
N ILE A 244 24.48 -10.01 -20.70
CA ILE A 244 23.75 -11.04 -21.46
C ILE A 244 22.60 -11.52 -20.58
N SER A 245 21.68 -10.62 -20.26
CA SER A 245 20.26 -10.93 -20.02
C SER A 245 19.46 -9.66 -19.64
N LYS A 246 19.58 -8.58 -20.43
CA LYS A 246 18.46 -7.63 -20.58
C LYS A 246 17.38 -8.19 -21.49
N ASP A 247 16.93 -9.40 -21.18
CA ASP A 247 15.65 -9.88 -21.68
C ASP A 247 15.01 -10.72 -20.58
N ASN A 248 13.74 -10.39 -20.30
CA ASN A 248 12.79 -10.99 -19.34
C ASN A 248 12.53 -10.21 -18.03
N THR A 249 11.63 -9.21 -18.11
CA THR A 249 10.40 -9.10 -17.28
C THR A 249 10.44 -9.37 -15.75
N GLU A 250 11.57 -9.22 -15.05
CA GLU A 250 11.62 -9.30 -13.59
C GLU A 250 12.03 -7.93 -13.02
N GLU A 251 11.13 -7.32 -12.23
CA GLU A 251 11.38 -6.03 -11.57
C GLU A 251 12.57 -6.17 -10.58
N ASP A 252 13.42 -5.14 -10.46
CA ASP A 252 14.57 -5.17 -9.53
C ASP A 252 14.08 -5.52 -8.10
N PRO A 253 14.62 -6.56 -7.44
CA PRO A 253 14.23 -6.92 -6.07
C PRO A 253 14.34 -5.74 -5.08
N ILE A 254 15.27 -4.80 -5.30
CA ILE A 254 15.37 -3.59 -4.48
C ILE A 254 14.13 -2.71 -4.68
N TYR A 255 13.73 -2.49 -5.94
CA TYR A 255 12.54 -1.71 -6.27
C TYR A 255 11.28 -2.35 -5.69
N LEU A 256 11.12 -3.66 -5.83
CA LEU A 256 9.99 -4.39 -5.27
C LEU A 256 9.87 -4.22 -3.75
N GLY A 257 10.99 -4.23 -3.02
CA GLY A 257 11.03 -4.15 -1.57
C GLY A 257 10.50 -2.82 -1.01
N TYR A 258 10.88 -1.66 -1.57
CA TYR A 258 10.37 -0.38 -1.10
C TYR A 258 9.10 0.11 -1.81
N LYS A 259 8.82 -0.33 -3.05
CA LYS A 259 7.62 0.06 -3.82
C LYS A 259 6.33 -0.29 -3.07
N ALA A 260 6.27 -1.50 -2.53
CA ALA A 260 5.14 -1.98 -1.72
C ALA A 260 4.88 -1.08 -0.50
N VAL A 261 5.91 -0.47 0.06
CA VAL A 261 5.80 0.47 1.18
C VAL A 261 5.29 1.82 0.70
N VAL A 262 5.91 2.41 -0.33
CA VAL A 262 5.58 3.76 -0.80
C VAL A 262 4.14 3.86 -1.30
N ASP A 263 3.64 2.83 -1.99
CA ASP A 263 2.28 2.80 -2.55
C ASP A 263 1.20 2.36 -1.55
N SER A 264 1.59 1.98 -0.32
CA SER A 264 0.69 1.34 0.65
C SER A 264 -0.40 2.24 1.26
N LYS A 265 -0.29 3.57 1.16
CA LYS A 265 -1.11 4.51 1.95
C LYS A 265 -2.63 4.23 1.84
N ALA A 266 -3.15 4.16 0.62
CA ALA A 266 -4.58 3.97 0.41
C ALA A 266 -5.02 2.57 0.86
N TYR A 267 -4.18 1.56 0.60
CA TYR A 267 -4.41 0.18 0.98
C TYR A 267 -4.51 0.03 2.51
N ASP A 268 -3.54 0.57 3.26
CA ASP A 268 -3.50 0.50 4.71
C ASP A 268 -4.68 1.21 5.37
N GLU A 269 -5.04 2.40 4.86
CA GLU A 269 -6.21 3.14 5.35
C GLU A 269 -7.51 2.35 5.14
N THR A 270 -7.66 1.67 3.98
CA THR A 270 -8.84 0.85 3.70
C THR A 270 -8.90 -0.41 4.55
N LEU A 271 -7.77 -1.11 4.75
CA LEU A 271 -7.71 -2.28 5.64
C LEU A 271 -8.01 -1.90 7.09
N ALA A 272 -7.44 -0.79 7.59
CA ALA A 272 -7.72 -0.32 8.95
C ALA A 272 -9.19 0.09 9.14
N LEU A 273 -9.82 0.68 8.12
CA LEU A 273 -11.25 0.96 8.13
C LEU A 273 -12.04 -0.33 8.22
N HIS A 274 -11.81 -1.29 7.32
CA HIS A 274 -12.51 -2.57 7.31
C HIS A 274 -12.31 -3.36 8.61
N ALA A 275 -11.09 -3.36 9.16
CA ALA A 275 -10.75 -4.06 10.39
C ALA A 275 -11.49 -3.48 11.61
N SER A 276 -11.86 -2.19 11.57
CA SER A 276 -12.67 -1.57 12.61
C SER A 276 -14.13 -2.02 12.64
N TRP A 277 -14.64 -2.57 11.52
CA TRP A 277 -15.98 -3.14 11.40
C TRP A 277 -16.02 -4.63 11.76
N GLU A 278 -14.88 -5.28 11.91
CA GLU A 278 -14.83 -6.72 12.17
C GLU A 278 -15.29 -7.05 13.60
N PRO A 279 -16.05 -8.14 13.80
CA PRO A 279 -16.39 -8.62 15.13
C PRO A 279 -15.11 -8.90 15.92
N ARG A 280 -15.13 -8.51 17.19
CA ARG A 280 -13.97 -8.67 18.08
C ARG A 280 -13.70 -10.15 18.28
N HIS A 281 -12.55 -10.62 17.77
CA HIS A 281 -12.17 -12.03 17.86
C HIS A 281 -11.47 -12.38 19.19
N SER A 282 -10.91 -11.38 19.90
CA SER A 282 -10.20 -11.62 21.17
C SER A 282 -11.16 -11.75 22.36
N ARG A 283 -10.97 -12.81 23.17
CA ARG A 283 -11.68 -13.07 24.44
C ARG A 283 -11.64 -11.87 25.40
N HIS A 284 -10.61 -11.04 25.33
CA HIS A 284 -10.43 -9.91 26.23
C HIS A 284 -11.08 -8.60 25.76
N CYS A 285 -11.78 -8.61 24.61
CA CYS A 285 -12.54 -7.46 24.09
C CYS A 285 -11.74 -6.14 23.94
N TYR A 286 -10.40 -6.18 23.96
CA TYR A 286 -9.56 -5.01 23.74
C TYR A 286 -9.77 -4.43 22.34
N ARG A 287 -9.80 -3.09 22.26
CA ARG A 287 -9.90 -2.37 20.99
C ARG A 287 -8.53 -2.41 20.33
N TYR A 288 -8.38 -3.21 19.27
CA TYR A 288 -7.15 -3.23 18.49
C TYR A 288 -6.85 -1.84 17.90
N PRO A 289 -5.61 -1.34 18.01
CA PRO A 289 -5.24 0.01 17.59
C PRO A 289 -4.95 0.06 16.07
N TRP A 290 -5.95 -0.24 15.23
CA TRP A 290 -5.76 -0.26 13.76
C TRP A 290 -5.26 1.06 13.17
N GLN A 291 -5.59 2.19 13.80
CA GLN A 291 -5.07 3.50 13.39
C GLN A 291 -3.57 3.65 13.68
N GLN A 292 -3.04 2.96 14.69
CA GLN A 292 -1.61 2.96 14.98
C GLN A 292 -0.82 2.19 13.91
N TYR A 293 -1.37 1.11 13.34
CA TYR A 293 -0.80 0.46 12.15
C TYR A 293 -0.71 1.42 10.95
N VAL A 294 -1.71 2.28 10.75
CA VAL A 294 -1.68 3.30 9.67
C VAL A 294 -0.62 4.36 9.94
N LYS A 295 -0.42 4.77 11.20
CA LYS A 295 0.68 5.68 11.59
C LYS A 295 2.04 5.03 11.36
N LEU A 296 2.22 3.78 11.79
CA LEU A 296 3.43 3.00 11.51
C LEU A 296 3.69 2.94 10.01
N GLY A 297 2.68 2.65 9.19
CA GLY A 297 2.77 2.71 7.72
C GLY A 297 3.19 4.09 7.18
N ALA A 298 2.82 5.19 7.87
CA ALA A 298 3.29 6.53 7.50
C ALA A 298 4.78 6.76 7.79
N VAL A 299 5.27 6.26 8.92
CA VAL A 299 6.68 6.33 9.28
C VAL A 299 7.51 5.41 8.39
N LEU A 300 7.03 4.19 8.11
CA LEU A 300 7.67 3.28 7.14
C LEU A 300 7.74 3.87 5.73
N ARG A 301 6.71 4.59 5.28
CA ARG A 301 6.78 5.35 4.01
C ARG A 301 7.85 6.44 4.04
N SER A 302 7.96 7.17 5.14
CA SER A 302 9.03 8.14 5.33
C SER A 302 10.40 7.46 5.22
N PHE A 303 10.60 6.36 5.94
CA PHE A 303 11.81 5.55 5.84
C PHE A 303 12.08 5.05 4.41
N GLY A 304 11.04 4.54 3.74
CA GLY A 304 11.10 4.06 2.36
C GLY A 304 11.56 5.13 1.37
N TYR A 305 11.21 6.41 1.54
CA TYR A 305 11.73 7.49 0.69
C TYR A 305 13.26 7.65 0.80
N THR A 306 13.85 7.36 1.96
CA THR A 306 15.32 7.34 2.11
C THR A 306 15.93 6.16 1.37
N VAL A 307 15.29 5.00 1.41
CA VAL A 307 15.73 3.81 0.64
C VAL A 307 15.61 4.05 -0.87
N VAL A 308 14.56 4.73 -1.33
CA VAL A 308 14.42 5.17 -2.73
C VAL A 308 15.59 6.08 -3.13
N ALA A 309 15.94 7.05 -2.29
CA ALA A 309 17.09 7.93 -2.55
C ALA A 309 18.41 7.15 -2.57
N LEU A 310 18.58 6.17 -1.67
CA LEU A 310 19.75 5.30 -1.61
C LEU A 310 19.87 4.42 -2.86
N HIS A 311 18.74 3.92 -3.36
CA HIS A 311 18.68 3.20 -4.63
C HIS A 311 19.04 4.11 -5.80
N GLY A 312 18.58 5.37 -5.79
CA GLY A 312 18.96 6.37 -6.78
C GLY A 312 20.48 6.64 -6.83
N CYS A 313 21.21 6.47 -5.71
CA CYS A 313 22.67 6.55 -5.69
C CYS A 313 23.36 5.41 -6.47
N LEU A 314 22.68 4.31 -6.76
CA LEU A 314 23.23 3.21 -7.58
C LEU A 314 23.19 3.54 -9.07
N GLU A 315 22.24 4.36 -9.50
CA GLU A 315 22.02 4.72 -10.90
C GLU A 315 22.79 6.00 -11.32
N THR A 316 23.63 6.55 -10.43
CA THR A 316 24.34 7.80 -10.72
C THR A 316 25.41 7.61 -11.79
N GLU A 317 25.41 8.49 -12.79
CA GLU A 317 26.41 8.49 -13.88
C GLU A 317 27.85 8.76 -13.37
N ILE A 318 27.99 9.48 -12.25
CA ILE A 318 29.27 9.77 -11.62
C ILE A 318 29.59 8.65 -10.62
N GLN A 319 30.53 7.78 -10.97
CA GLN A 319 30.94 6.68 -10.10
C GLN A 319 31.96 7.14 -9.04
N THR A 320 31.80 6.64 -7.82
CA THR A 320 32.78 6.84 -6.75
C THR A 320 34.08 6.08 -7.07
N PRO A 321 35.27 6.67 -6.80
CA PRO A 321 36.55 6.00 -7.00
C PRO A 321 36.65 4.70 -6.22
N ARG A 322 37.26 3.67 -6.81
CA ARG A 322 37.40 2.33 -6.21
C ARG A 322 38.12 2.36 -4.85
N SER A 323 39.10 3.25 -4.68
CA SER A 323 39.83 3.43 -3.41
C SER A 323 38.92 3.90 -2.27
N VAL A 324 38.00 4.83 -2.57
CA VAL A 324 37.01 5.34 -1.60
C VAL A 324 35.97 4.27 -1.30
N ARG A 325 35.50 3.56 -2.33
CA ARG A 325 34.57 2.44 -2.19
C ARG A 325 35.16 1.34 -1.30
N ALA A 326 36.41 0.94 -1.53
CA ALA A 326 37.08 -0.08 -0.71
C ALA A 326 37.27 0.37 0.74
N LEU A 327 37.62 1.63 0.97
CA LEU A 327 37.85 2.19 2.30
C LEU A 327 36.60 2.19 3.20
N PHE A 328 35.44 2.52 2.62
CA PHE A 328 34.19 2.65 3.37
C PHE A 328 33.25 1.44 3.24
N LYS A 329 33.68 0.40 2.53
CA LYS A 329 32.89 -0.81 2.34
C LYS A 329 32.47 -1.43 3.67
N ASP A 330 33.44 -1.75 4.53
CA ASP A 330 33.16 -2.48 5.77
C ASP A 330 32.33 -1.67 6.79
N PRO A 331 32.61 -0.36 7.03
CA PRO A 331 31.75 0.45 7.90
C PRO A 331 30.31 0.60 7.37
N CYS A 332 30.14 0.79 6.05
CA CYS A 332 28.80 0.93 5.46
C CYS A 332 28.03 -0.40 5.41
N THR A 333 28.69 -1.52 5.12
CA THR A 333 28.06 -2.85 5.14
C THR A 333 27.68 -3.27 6.56
N ARG A 334 28.53 -2.98 7.55
CA ARG A 334 28.20 -3.18 8.97
C ARG A 334 26.97 -2.38 9.36
N LEU A 335 26.94 -1.08 9.06
CA LEU A 335 25.81 -0.21 9.40
C LEU A 335 24.50 -0.67 8.74
N ALA A 336 24.54 -1.01 7.45
CA ALA A 336 23.39 -1.53 6.73
C ALA A 336 22.90 -2.86 7.31
N GLY A 337 23.82 -3.75 7.69
CA GLY A 337 23.49 -5.02 8.35
C GLY A 337 22.79 -4.82 9.68
N GLU A 338 23.26 -3.89 10.53
CA GLU A 338 22.59 -3.58 11.80
C GLU A 338 21.21 -2.93 11.60
N VAL A 339 21.06 -2.01 10.64
CA VAL A 339 19.74 -1.44 10.28
C VAL A 339 18.77 -2.53 9.81
N SER A 340 19.24 -3.45 8.97
CA SER A 340 18.40 -4.52 8.45
C SER A 340 18.05 -5.57 9.49
N LYS A 341 18.97 -5.93 10.39
CA LYS A 341 18.68 -6.76 11.57
C LYS A 341 17.60 -6.11 12.44
N ALA A 342 17.73 -4.80 12.70
CA ALA A 342 16.76 -4.07 13.49
C ALA A 342 15.36 -4.08 12.87
N LEU A 343 15.25 -3.83 11.57
CA LEU A 343 13.97 -3.92 10.86
C LEU A 343 13.36 -5.34 10.91
N ARG A 344 14.19 -6.39 10.81
CA ARG A 344 13.72 -7.79 10.92
C ARG A 344 13.24 -8.12 12.33
N GLU A 345 13.95 -7.69 13.36
CA GLU A 345 13.53 -7.88 14.76
C GLU A 345 12.20 -7.16 15.05
N LEU A 346 12.02 -5.93 14.55
CA LEU A 346 10.73 -5.22 14.63
C LEU A 346 9.62 -5.96 13.87
N ALA A 347 9.94 -6.56 12.73
CA ALA A 347 9.00 -7.36 11.95
C ALA A 347 8.59 -8.62 12.74
N ASP A 348 9.53 -9.30 13.38
CA ASP A 348 9.30 -10.49 14.20
C ASP A 348 8.54 -10.18 15.49
N SER A 349 8.80 -9.03 16.11
CA SER A 349 8.00 -8.53 17.24
C SER A 349 6.54 -8.33 16.86
N ILE A 350 6.27 -7.69 15.72
CA ILE A 350 4.90 -7.52 15.23
C ILE A 350 4.31 -8.90 14.92
N ARG A 351 4.99 -9.71 14.10
CA ARG A 351 4.55 -11.07 13.69
C ARG A 351 4.16 -11.93 14.88
N ASN A 352 4.98 -11.94 15.93
CA ASN A 352 4.77 -12.76 17.12
C ASN A 352 3.95 -12.04 18.22
N ARG A 353 3.57 -10.78 18.01
CA ARG A 353 2.84 -9.92 18.96
C ARG A 353 3.54 -9.83 20.32
N ARG A 354 4.86 -9.61 20.28
CA ARG A 354 5.76 -9.49 21.43
C ARG A 354 6.38 -8.09 21.47
N GLN A 355 6.66 -7.57 22.65
CA GLN A 355 7.42 -6.32 22.77
C GLN A 355 8.90 -6.58 22.40
N CYS A 356 9.54 -5.65 21.69
CA CYS A 356 11.00 -5.63 21.54
C CYS A 356 11.64 -4.92 22.73
N SER A 357 12.89 -5.27 23.06
CA SER A 357 13.75 -4.43 23.90
C SER A 357 14.46 -3.38 23.02
N PRO A 358 14.03 -2.10 23.04
CA PRO A 358 14.61 -1.07 22.17
C PRO A 358 16.08 -0.79 22.50
N GLU A 359 16.49 -1.01 23.75
CA GLU A 359 17.84 -0.79 24.26
C GLU A 359 18.86 -1.71 23.56
N VAL A 360 18.54 -3.00 23.44
CA VAL A 360 19.41 -4.00 22.77
C VAL A 360 19.53 -3.72 21.27
N LEU A 361 18.46 -3.19 20.66
CA LEU A 361 18.44 -2.86 19.24
C LEU A 361 19.25 -1.59 18.92
N SER A 362 19.20 -0.61 19.82
CA SER A 362 19.86 0.68 19.64
C SER A 362 21.37 0.61 19.88
N ASP A 363 21.83 -0.22 20.83
CA ASP A 363 23.25 -0.28 21.22
C ASP A 363 24.17 -0.74 20.06
N HIS A 364 23.82 -1.85 19.39
CA HIS A 364 24.59 -2.35 18.24
C HIS A 364 24.56 -1.40 17.03
N LEU A 365 23.40 -0.77 16.80
CA LEU A 365 23.22 0.23 15.75
C LEU A 365 24.08 1.47 16.00
N HIS A 366 24.14 1.92 17.26
CA HIS A 366 24.94 3.07 17.67
C HIS A 366 26.44 2.81 17.52
N GLU A 367 26.91 1.62 17.88
CA GLU A 367 28.28 1.20 17.68
C GLU A 367 28.68 1.22 16.19
N ALA A 368 27.85 0.63 15.32
CA ALA A 368 28.08 0.65 13.87
C ALA A 368 28.06 2.06 13.27
N LEU A 369 27.20 2.96 13.79
CA LEU A 369 27.16 4.35 13.37
C LEU A 369 28.42 5.12 13.82
N GLN A 370 28.91 4.85 15.03
CA GLN A 370 30.16 5.42 15.55
C GLN A 370 31.36 5.00 14.71
N ASP A 371 31.43 3.74 14.30
CA ASP A 371 32.47 3.22 13.41
C ASP A 371 32.50 3.96 12.07
N LEU A 372 31.33 4.15 11.43
CA LEU A 372 31.25 4.92 10.20
C LEU A 372 31.68 6.38 10.42
N ASN A 373 31.28 6.99 11.53
CA ASN A 373 31.69 8.36 11.87
C ASN A 373 33.20 8.45 12.11
N ALA A 374 33.80 7.47 12.79
CA ALA A 374 35.24 7.38 13.01
C ALA A 374 36.00 7.22 11.69
N ALA A 375 35.51 6.35 10.79
CA ALA A 375 36.07 6.18 9.45
C ALA A 375 36.01 7.50 8.65
N LEU A 376 34.87 8.20 8.66
CA LEU A 376 34.72 9.51 8.01
C LEU A 376 35.65 10.57 8.61
N LYS A 377 35.81 10.59 9.94
CA LYS A 377 36.72 11.51 10.66
C LYS A 377 38.20 11.23 10.40
N SER A 378 38.57 9.97 10.15
CA SER A 378 39.96 9.57 9.88
C SER A 378 40.50 10.11 8.55
N GLN A 379 39.61 10.45 7.59
CA GLN A 379 39.99 10.85 6.23
C GLN A 379 39.38 12.20 5.80
N PRO A 380 39.69 13.32 6.48
CA PRO A 380 39.10 14.62 6.18
C PRO A 380 39.54 15.20 4.83
N ARG A 381 40.68 14.76 4.28
CA ARG A 381 41.23 15.23 2.99
C ARG A 381 40.42 14.79 1.78
N LEU A 382 39.57 13.77 1.91
CA LEU A 382 38.70 13.26 0.85
C LEU A 382 37.45 14.12 0.63
N PHE A 383 37.03 14.89 1.66
CA PHE A 383 35.85 15.76 1.62
C PHE A 383 36.16 17.25 1.82
N ILE A 384 37.42 17.58 2.10
CA ILE A 384 37.92 18.95 2.19
C ILE A 384 39.06 19.04 1.20
N GLY A 385 38.76 19.53 0.00
CA GLY A 385 39.72 19.68 -1.08
C GLY A 385 41.02 20.35 -0.61
N SER A 386 42.14 19.91 -1.22
CA SER A 386 43.46 20.51 -1.02
C SER A 386 43.38 22.04 -1.10
N LYS A 387 43.90 22.71 -0.08
CA LYS A 387 43.85 24.17 0.11
C LYS A 387 44.22 24.92 -1.19
N THR A 388 43.21 25.50 -1.85
CA THR A 388 43.39 26.70 -2.66
C THR A 388 42.32 27.72 -2.27
N ASN A 389 42.79 28.82 -1.71
CA ASN A 389 41.98 29.81 -1.01
C ASN A 389 41.07 30.56 -1.99
N GLN A 390 39.77 30.26 -2.01
CA GLN A 390 38.66 31.21 -2.25
C GLN A 390 37.26 30.55 -2.33
N THR A 391 37.15 29.23 -2.48
CA THR A 391 35.87 28.48 -2.54
C THR A 391 35.40 27.90 -1.19
N SER A 392 36.04 28.28 -0.09
CA SER A 392 35.82 27.71 1.25
C SER A 392 34.46 27.99 1.88
N ASN A 393 33.75 29.05 1.48
CA ASN A 393 32.66 29.57 2.33
C ASN A 393 31.30 28.88 2.12
N MET A 394 31.02 28.34 0.92
CA MET A 394 29.76 27.61 0.66
C MET A 394 29.87 26.11 0.96
N LEU A 395 31.08 25.55 0.82
CA LEU A 395 31.34 24.12 0.99
C LEU A 395 31.66 23.74 2.43
N ALA A 396 32.33 24.62 3.18
CA ALA A 396 32.38 24.52 4.63
C ALA A 396 30.98 24.58 5.24
N LEU A 397 30.03 25.31 4.61
CA LEU A 397 28.65 25.36 5.07
C LEU A 397 27.92 24.03 4.82
N ALA A 398 28.07 23.38 3.66
CA ALA A 398 27.45 22.08 3.39
C ALA A 398 28.05 20.95 4.25
N ALA A 399 29.38 20.91 4.39
CA ALA A 399 30.07 19.96 5.26
C ALA A 399 29.82 20.23 6.76
N ALA A 400 29.71 21.50 7.16
CA ALA A 400 29.25 21.87 8.51
C ALA A 400 27.78 21.53 8.71
N THR A 401 26.92 21.64 7.69
CA THR A 401 25.51 21.22 7.79
C THR A 401 25.43 19.70 7.97
N ALA A 402 26.18 18.91 7.20
CA ALA A 402 26.23 17.46 7.38
C ALA A 402 26.81 17.05 8.75
N ARG A 403 27.87 17.72 9.21
CA ARG A 403 28.44 17.52 10.56
C ARG A 403 27.47 17.96 11.66
N GLN A 404 26.79 19.08 11.49
CA GLN A 404 25.76 19.57 12.42
C GLN A 404 24.57 18.63 12.46
N THR A 405 24.14 18.04 11.34
CA THR A 405 23.11 17.00 11.33
C THR A 405 23.57 15.79 12.13
N ILE A 406 24.79 15.29 11.89
CA ILE A 406 25.40 14.16 12.62
C ILE A 406 25.53 14.45 14.13
N ASP A 407 26.06 15.62 14.52
CA ASP A 407 26.24 16.01 15.93
C ASP A 407 24.91 16.37 16.62
N LYS A 408 23.91 16.87 15.89
CA LYS A 408 22.56 17.15 16.39
C LYS A 408 21.77 15.86 16.65
N HIS A 409 21.90 14.84 15.80
CA HIS A 409 21.32 13.53 16.05
C HIS A 409 21.99 12.84 17.26
N LEU A 410 23.29 13.05 17.47
CA LEU A 410 24.02 12.53 18.64
C LEU A 410 23.64 13.24 19.96
N SER A 411 23.33 14.55 19.92
CA SER A 411 23.00 15.36 21.10
C SER A 411 21.51 15.39 21.46
N SER A 412 20.61 15.18 20.50
CA SER A 412 19.15 15.12 20.73
C SER A 412 18.68 13.89 21.52
N VAL A 413 19.56 12.92 21.75
CA VAL A 413 19.26 11.65 22.45
C VAL A 413 19.55 11.73 23.95
N LYS A 414 20.13 12.84 24.44
CA LYS A 414 20.16 13.16 25.87
C LYS A 414 19.10 14.21 26.19
N THR A 415 18.08 13.76 26.93
CA THR A 415 17.07 14.51 27.71
C THR A 415 15.81 15.08 27.01
N ASP A 416 14.66 14.53 27.46
CA ASP A 416 13.28 15.04 27.66
C ASP A 416 12.46 15.77 26.57
N SER A 417 11.43 15.07 26.09
CA SER A 417 9.99 15.39 25.87
C SER A 417 9.50 16.79 25.42
N SER A 418 10.37 17.76 25.12
CA SER A 418 9.98 19.14 24.76
C SER A 418 10.29 19.52 23.29
N ALA A 419 11.10 18.73 22.59
CA ALA A 419 11.56 19.01 21.21
C ALA A 419 10.45 18.92 20.14
N LEU A 420 9.36 18.18 20.40
CA LEU A 420 8.25 18.00 19.46
C LEU A 420 7.43 19.29 19.24
N ASN A 421 7.39 20.17 20.24
CA ASN A 421 6.67 21.43 20.16
C ASN A 421 7.49 22.53 19.46
N GLU A 422 8.82 22.53 19.59
CA GLU A 422 9.71 23.44 18.86
C GLU A 422 9.74 23.17 17.35
N TRP A 423 9.67 21.90 16.95
CA TRP A 423 9.61 21.53 15.53
C TRP A 423 8.31 21.99 14.84
N LYS A 424 7.18 21.97 15.56
CA LYS A 424 5.90 22.50 15.07
C LYS A 424 5.90 24.03 14.95
N LEU A 425 6.64 24.73 15.81
CA LEU A 425 6.75 26.19 15.78
C LEU A 425 7.68 26.66 14.65
N SER A 426 8.81 25.99 14.45
CA SER A 426 9.78 26.33 13.38
C SER A 426 9.20 26.12 11.97
N LYS A 427 8.32 25.12 11.79
CA LYS A 427 7.63 24.87 10.52
C LYS A 427 6.67 26.01 10.12
N ARG A 428 5.98 26.64 11.07
CA ARG A 428 5.09 27.80 10.79
C ARG A 428 5.87 29.09 10.47
N VAL A 429 7.08 29.22 10.99
CA VAL A 429 7.95 30.38 10.71
C VAL A 429 8.62 30.24 9.33
N SER A 430 8.96 29.01 8.93
CA SER A 430 9.55 28.73 7.61
C SER A 430 8.57 28.96 6.45
N GLU A 431 7.27 28.69 6.64
CA GLU A 431 6.24 28.94 5.61
C GLU A 431 6.00 30.45 5.36
N LYS A 432 6.16 31.32 6.37
CA LYS A 432 6.03 32.78 6.20
C LYS A 432 7.22 33.43 5.48
N THR A 433 8.37 32.76 5.41
CA THR A 433 9.61 33.34 4.88
C THR A 433 9.81 33.08 3.38
N LYS A 434 9.08 32.11 2.81
CA LYS A 434 9.20 31.72 1.39
C LYS A 434 8.50 32.64 0.39
N GLU A 435 7.83 33.70 0.85
CA GLU A 435 7.05 34.59 -0.02
C GLU A 435 7.79 35.91 -0.36
N ALA A 436 8.96 36.18 0.24
CA ALA A 436 9.65 37.48 0.09
C ALA A 436 10.87 37.49 -0.86
N GLU A 437 11.41 36.35 -1.31
CA GLU A 437 12.59 36.32 -2.18
C GLU A 437 12.32 35.66 -3.53
N ARG A 438 11.59 36.38 -4.38
CA ARG A 438 11.65 36.20 -5.83
C ARG A 438 11.92 37.56 -6.46
N LYS A 439 13.19 37.84 -6.76
CA LYS A 439 13.65 38.75 -7.83
C LYS A 439 15.18 38.85 -7.83
N ALA A 440 15.82 38.18 -8.80
CA ALA A 440 16.91 38.69 -9.65
C ALA A 440 17.71 37.51 -10.23
N LEU A 441 17.38 37.14 -11.46
CA LEU A 441 18.26 36.36 -12.33
C LEU A 441 19.22 37.33 -13.01
N ARG A 442 20.54 37.09 -12.95
CA ARG A 442 21.49 37.55 -13.97
C ARG A 442 22.49 36.44 -14.33
N PRO A 443 22.86 36.32 -15.61
CA PRO A 443 23.62 35.20 -16.12
C PRO A 443 25.12 35.51 -16.14
N THR A 444 25.96 34.54 -15.79
CA THR A 444 27.37 34.54 -16.17
C THR A 444 27.78 33.14 -16.58
N LEU A 445 27.93 33.00 -17.89
CA LEU A 445 28.48 31.88 -18.63
C LEU A 445 29.93 31.60 -18.22
N SER A 446 30.24 30.30 -18.11
CA SER A 446 31.50 29.63 -18.45
C SER A 446 32.82 30.26 -17.97
N LYS A 447 33.55 29.57 -17.08
CA LYS A 447 34.97 29.13 -17.25
C LYS A 447 35.55 28.55 -15.95
N ILE A 448 35.00 27.46 -15.41
CA ILE A 448 35.67 26.66 -14.36
C ILE A 448 35.46 25.19 -14.71
N ALA A 449 36.09 24.78 -15.80
CA ALA A 449 36.37 23.38 -16.06
C ALA A 449 37.84 23.16 -15.71
N ILE A 450 38.10 22.05 -15.01
CA ILE A 450 39.42 21.46 -14.76
C ILE A 450 40.18 22.11 -13.59
N THR A 451 39.92 21.62 -12.36
CA THR A 451 40.90 21.33 -11.28
C THR A 451 40.19 20.98 -9.95
N SER A 452 39.39 19.91 -9.93
CA SER A 452 39.14 19.09 -8.71
C SER A 452 38.37 17.82 -9.07
N LEU A 453 38.93 16.98 -9.96
CA LEU A 453 38.31 15.71 -10.36
C LEU A 453 38.01 14.83 -9.13
N GLU A 454 38.92 14.83 -8.15
CA GLU A 454 38.82 14.09 -6.89
C GLU A 454 37.64 14.54 -5.99
N PHE A 455 37.19 15.80 -6.09
CA PHE A 455 36.09 16.31 -5.25
C PHE A 455 34.71 16.06 -5.87
N SER A 456 34.58 16.16 -7.20
CA SER A 456 33.35 15.78 -7.91
C SER A 456 33.08 14.27 -7.82
N GLU A 457 34.14 13.46 -7.74
CA GLU A 457 34.07 12.00 -7.61
C GLU A 457 33.75 11.52 -6.18
N ALA A 458 33.98 12.35 -5.15
CA ALA A 458 33.64 12.04 -3.76
C ALA A 458 32.19 12.42 -3.38
N LEU A 459 31.52 13.27 -4.17
CA LEU A 459 30.16 13.74 -3.93
C LEU A 459 29.10 12.61 -3.91
N PRO A 460 29.12 11.63 -4.85
CA PRO A 460 28.15 10.53 -4.85
C PRO A 460 28.25 9.68 -3.58
N PHE A 461 29.48 9.43 -3.11
CA PHE A 461 29.70 8.72 -1.85
C PHE A 461 29.27 9.53 -0.63
N ALA A 462 29.54 10.85 -0.60
CA ALA A 462 29.05 11.71 0.47
C ALA A 462 27.52 11.66 0.58
N ALA A 463 26.82 11.71 -0.56
CA ALA A 463 25.37 11.59 -0.61
C ALA A 463 24.90 10.20 -0.13
N PHE A 464 25.54 9.13 -0.61
CA PHE A 464 25.25 7.76 -0.19
C PHE A 464 25.44 7.56 1.32
N ALA A 465 26.58 7.97 1.87
CA ALA A 465 26.87 7.87 3.30
C ALA A 465 25.92 8.74 4.14
N SER A 466 25.57 9.94 3.68
CA SER A 466 24.58 10.79 4.34
C SER A 466 23.19 10.15 4.36
N LEU A 467 22.78 9.47 3.29
CA LEU A 467 21.51 8.74 3.25
C LEU A 467 21.54 7.51 4.17
N LEU A 468 22.68 6.83 4.27
CA LEU A 468 22.86 5.71 5.21
C LEU A 468 22.70 6.19 6.67
N VAL A 469 23.32 7.31 7.05
CA VAL A 469 23.13 7.92 8.37
C VAL A 469 21.66 8.36 8.58
N GLU A 470 21.02 8.92 7.55
CA GLU A 470 19.59 9.27 7.60
C GLU A 470 18.69 8.04 7.81
N THR A 471 19.06 6.85 7.28
CA THR A 471 18.29 5.63 7.56
C THR A 471 18.31 5.26 9.04
N VAL A 472 19.44 5.45 9.73
CA VAL A 472 19.54 5.22 11.19
C VAL A 472 18.62 6.17 11.95
N ALA A 473 18.67 7.47 11.65
CA ALA A 473 17.82 8.46 12.30
C ALA A 473 16.32 8.21 12.08
N ARG A 474 15.93 7.65 10.91
CA ARG A 474 14.54 7.28 10.65
C ARG A 474 14.15 5.95 11.29
N LEU A 475 15.10 5.04 11.49
CA LEU A 475 14.86 3.78 12.17
C LEU A 475 14.45 4.02 13.63
N ASP A 476 15.05 4.99 14.33
CA ASP A 476 14.66 5.35 15.70
C ASP A 476 13.16 5.71 15.80
N ILE A 477 12.65 6.47 14.82
CA ILE A 477 11.22 6.84 14.75
C ILE A 477 10.35 5.60 14.48
N VAL A 478 10.84 4.65 13.67
CA VAL A 478 10.14 3.38 13.43
C VAL A 478 10.09 2.56 14.73
N ILE A 479 11.19 2.46 15.48
CA ILE A 479 11.26 1.74 16.75
C ILE A 479 10.24 2.30 17.75
N GLU A 480 10.20 3.62 17.93
CA GLU A 480 9.26 4.30 18.84
C GLU A 480 7.79 3.98 18.49
N GLU A 481 7.44 4.00 17.20
CA GLU A 481 6.08 3.74 16.75
C GLU A 481 5.68 2.26 16.84
N VAL A 482 6.63 1.33 16.66
CA VAL A 482 6.41 -0.10 16.89
C VAL A 482 6.22 -0.39 18.38
N GLU A 483 6.98 0.28 19.25
CA GLU A 483 6.81 0.17 20.70
C GLU A 483 5.46 0.73 21.14
N GLU A 484 5.07 1.92 20.67
CA GLU A 484 3.76 2.49 20.94
C GLU A 484 2.64 1.56 20.45
N LEU A 485 2.81 0.95 19.27
CA LEU A 485 1.89 -0.05 18.74
C LEU A 485 1.78 -1.27 19.66
N GLY A 486 2.90 -1.84 20.09
CA GLY A 486 2.94 -2.99 20.97
C GLY A 486 2.27 -2.71 22.32
N ARG A 487 2.51 -1.53 22.89
CA ARG A 487 1.86 -1.07 24.13
C ARG A 487 0.36 -0.92 23.97
N MET A 488 -0.11 -0.27 22.89
CA MET A 488 -1.54 -0.09 22.63
C MET A 488 -2.27 -1.38 22.27
N ALA A 489 -1.57 -2.31 21.62
CA ALA A 489 -2.11 -3.61 21.23
C ALA A 489 -1.98 -4.67 22.34
N SER A 490 -1.37 -4.32 23.48
CA SER A 490 -1.08 -5.22 24.60
C SER A 490 -0.31 -6.47 24.16
N PHE A 491 0.77 -6.27 23.40
CA PHE A 491 1.71 -7.34 23.04
C PHE A 491 2.29 -7.96 24.31
N LYS A 492 2.57 -9.28 24.26
CA LYS A 492 3.17 -10.00 25.39
C LYS A 492 4.54 -9.38 25.68
N GLU A 493 4.84 -9.18 26.96
CA GLU A 493 6.18 -8.75 27.39
C GLU A 493 7.23 -9.75 26.90
N PHE A 494 8.39 -9.22 26.55
CA PHE A 494 9.53 -10.01 26.10
C PHE A 494 10.01 -10.91 27.24
N ASP A 495 10.08 -12.22 26.99
CA ASP A 495 10.66 -13.20 27.92
C ASP A 495 12.02 -13.64 27.36
N PRO A 496 13.15 -13.37 28.04
CA PRO A 496 14.49 -13.73 27.56
C PRO A 496 14.71 -15.24 27.36
N ASP A 497 13.85 -16.08 27.96
CA ASP A 497 13.94 -17.54 27.89
C ASP A 497 13.24 -18.16 26.65
N ASP A 498 12.56 -17.36 25.82
CA ASP A 498 12.05 -17.82 24.52
C ASP A 498 13.19 -17.78 23.48
N GLU A 499 13.82 -18.93 23.25
CA GLU A 499 14.91 -19.14 22.29
C GLU A 499 14.60 -18.55 20.90
N ILE A 500 15.28 -17.45 20.53
CA ILE A 500 15.21 -16.84 19.21
C ILE A 500 15.91 -17.78 18.22
N THR A 501 15.16 -18.68 17.60
CA THR A 501 15.64 -19.40 16.41
C THR A 501 15.57 -18.46 15.22
N VAL A 502 16.62 -17.67 15.01
CA VAL A 502 16.84 -17.00 13.72
C VAL A 502 17.16 -18.09 12.70
N THR A 503 16.13 -18.69 12.10
CA THR A 503 16.31 -19.56 10.94
C THR A 503 16.70 -18.70 9.75
N CYS A 504 18.01 -18.47 9.60
CA CYS A 504 18.58 -18.10 8.32
C CYS A 504 18.39 -19.30 7.38
N GLU A 505 17.27 -19.34 6.66
CA GLU A 505 17.10 -20.29 5.56
C GLU A 505 18.11 -19.93 4.47
N ASN A 506 19.21 -20.67 4.43
CA ASN A 506 20.12 -20.64 3.28
C ASN A 506 19.32 -21.05 2.03
N PRO A 507 19.39 -20.30 0.92
CA PRO A 507 18.74 -20.71 -0.31
C PRO A 507 19.30 -22.08 -0.72
N LYS A 508 18.41 -23.07 -0.85
CA LYS A 508 18.74 -24.38 -1.41
C LYS A 508 19.30 -24.17 -2.82
N VAL A 509 20.60 -24.39 -2.97
CA VAL A 509 21.21 -24.70 -4.27
C VAL A 509 20.60 -26.06 -4.67
N GLU A 510 19.67 -26.04 -5.62
CA GLU A 510 19.24 -27.26 -6.31
C GLU A 510 20.46 -27.84 -7.02
N ALA A 511 21.06 -28.85 -6.40
CA ALA A 511 22.03 -29.72 -7.03
C ALA A 511 21.38 -30.32 -8.28
N ALA A 512 22.04 -30.11 -9.41
CA ALA A 512 21.70 -30.70 -10.69
C ALA A 512 21.39 -32.20 -10.53
N SER A 513 20.13 -32.56 -10.74
CA SER A 513 19.70 -33.94 -10.82
C SER A 513 20.33 -34.57 -12.06
N THR A 514 21.20 -35.55 -11.82
CA THR A 514 21.70 -36.57 -12.73
C THR A 514 20.64 -37.00 -13.75
N TYR A 515 20.78 -36.55 -15.00
CA TYR A 515 20.10 -37.16 -16.13
C TYR A 515 20.74 -38.52 -16.37
N ASN A 516 20.06 -39.58 -15.93
CA ASN A 516 20.38 -40.95 -16.34
C ASN A 516 20.13 -41.09 -17.84
N ASN A 517 21.22 -41.28 -18.58
CA ASN A 517 21.20 -41.76 -19.96
C ASN A 517 20.72 -43.21 -20.00
N ASN A 518 19.47 -43.43 -20.40
CA ASN A 518 19.00 -44.73 -20.84
C ASN A 518 18.66 -44.67 -22.33
N LEU A 519 19.67 -44.99 -23.15
CA LEU A 519 19.50 -45.40 -24.54
C LEU A 519 18.92 -46.83 -24.55
N PRO A 520 17.93 -47.15 -25.40
CA PRO A 520 17.48 -48.53 -25.56
C PRO A 520 18.44 -49.30 -26.48
N SER A 521 19.05 -50.36 -25.97
CA SER A 521 19.80 -51.36 -26.75
C SER A 521 18.83 -52.33 -27.43
N HIS A 522 18.91 -52.41 -28.76
CA HIS A 522 18.38 -53.53 -29.52
C HIS A 522 19.51 -54.47 -29.94
N ALA A 523 19.20 -55.77 -29.92
CA ALA A 523 19.92 -56.92 -30.47
C ALA A 523 21.16 -57.37 -29.69
N ALA A 524 21.52 -58.65 -29.64
CA ALA A 524 20.90 -59.94 -29.90
C ALA A 524 22.00 -60.96 -29.53
N ASP A 525 21.58 -62.14 -29.09
CA ASP A 525 22.37 -63.35 -28.81
C ASP A 525 23.26 -63.38 -27.54
#